data_AF-F6RMD4-F1
#
_entry.id   AF-F6RMD4-F1
#
_cell.length_a   1.000
_cell.length_b   1.000
_cell.length_c   1.000
_cell.angle_alpha   90.00
_cell.angle_beta   90.00
_cell.angle_gamma   90.00
#
_symmetry.space_group_name_H-M   'P 1'
#
loop_
_entity.id
_entity.type
_entity.pdbx_description
1 polymer ?
#
loop_
_entity_poly.entity_id
_entity_poly.type
_entity_poly.pdbx_seq_one_letter_code
_entity_poly.pdbx_strand_id
1 'polypeptide(L)'
;MCDGSCGQTPAVEIPCDTTTTITTTPTTTKTTTKTTTTTPTTTKTTTTATTTKTTTKTTKSSTTIISTTTPCVPYTNWQICNCTKAICNAAGQLQIVEKGCIPPPQIKCANQMQPIAVPDDDLCCWHWECPCMCAGWGDPHYLTFDGTYYTYNGNCTYVLVEEIVKTIDNFGIYLDNYDCGDTTGVTCPRNLTVQYETQEITISPTSFAPINLETRINGQLVLLPYTKYGLKLYKSGVYYVVEIPDLKTNVTYNGITFTIKMPYGKFYNNTHGQCGTCTNSQADDCMMANGTIAKDCITMADSYIVSDPAKPQCKSNTPLPKPINPTCKSSLCDLIMGPIFKACHAAQPPQPFYQACLYDSCNVANSNIECTSLQHYATICGDHGICIPWRSQALDCPITCPSDRVYNACGSPIPLTCQTTPSDAAALKNDKRVVEGCFCPTDTKPFSAAIDICVSDCGCVGPDNVPRSYGESFVFNCEICTCLEGGRGITCQNQECLDVVNEQCILEGFYSVTQPSATNKCCNETVCRCDPSLCSNNFPVCGPGYEIVGDVDAGHCCPTYVCKQKQVCVSGNAEY
;
A
#
# COMPACT_ATOMS: atom_id res chain seq x y z
N MET A 1 -17.96 10.03 -60.43
CA MET A 1 -18.12 11.43 -59.96
C MET A 1 -19.32 11.45 -59.04
N CYS A 2 -19.17 11.95 -57.83
CA CYS A 2 -20.30 12.21 -56.93
C CYS A 2 -20.49 13.72 -56.88
N ASP A 3 -21.68 14.20 -57.21
CA ASP A 3 -22.09 15.59 -57.03
C ASP A 3 -22.62 15.78 -55.60
N GLY A 4 -21.91 16.60 -54.82
CA GLY A 4 -22.17 16.77 -53.39
C GLY A 4 -23.42 17.60 -53.12
N SER A 5 -24.59 16.97 -53.05
CA SER A 5 -25.86 17.61 -52.62
C SER A 5 -26.77 16.66 -51.82
N CYS A 6 -26.27 16.09 -50.72
CA CYS A 6 -27.10 15.54 -49.65
C CYS A 6 -26.84 16.31 -48.36
N GLY A 7 -27.68 17.32 -48.09
CA GLY A 7 -27.63 18.06 -46.84
C GLY A 7 -28.02 17.16 -45.67
N GLN A 8 -27.04 16.68 -44.90
CA GLN A 8 -27.31 16.01 -43.64
C GLN A 8 -27.78 17.06 -42.61
N THR A 9 -29.07 17.04 -42.27
CA THR A 9 -29.50 17.53 -40.96
C THR A 9 -28.86 16.65 -39.89
N PRO A 10 -28.18 17.22 -38.87
CA PRO A 10 -27.66 16.44 -37.75
C PRO A 10 -28.78 15.62 -37.11
N ALA A 11 -28.48 14.38 -36.73
CA ALA A 11 -29.38 13.62 -35.88
C ALA A 11 -29.59 14.39 -34.58
N VAL A 12 -30.85 14.65 -34.23
CA VAL A 12 -31.19 15.28 -32.95
C VAL A 12 -30.85 14.29 -31.84
N GLU A 13 -29.86 14.61 -31.02
CA GLU A 13 -29.69 13.92 -29.73
C GLU A 13 -30.96 14.12 -28.91
N ILE A 14 -31.66 13.03 -28.62
CA ILE A 14 -32.82 13.04 -27.72
C ILE A 14 -32.26 12.92 -26.30
N PRO A 15 -32.38 13.96 -25.44
CA PRO A 15 -31.91 13.87 -24.07
C PRO A 15 -32.75 12.85 -23.30
N CYS A 16 -32.11 11.98 -22.53
CA CYS A 16 -32.81 11.04 -21.65
C CYS A 16 -33.24 11.76 -20.36
N ASP A 17 -34.47 12.28 -20.33
CA ASP A 17 -35.05 12.86 -19.12
C ASP A 17 -35.23 11.81 -18.00
N THR A 18 -34.99 12.22 -16.76
CA THR A 18 -35.04 11.34 -15.58
C THR A 18 -36.44 11.24 -15.00
N THR A 19 -36.84 10.01 -14.65
CA THR A 19 -38.23 9.64 -14.37
C THR A 19 -38.86 10.35 -13.16
N THR A 20 -39.88 11.17 -13.39
CA THR A 20 -40.74 11.72 -12.32
C THR A 20 -41.69 10.66 -11.79
N THR A 21 -41.56 10.26 -10.53
CA THR A 21 -42.45 9.25 -9.92
C THR A 21 -43.75 9.89 -9.43
N ILE A 22 -44.86 9.70 -10.15
CA ILE A 22 -46.20 10.13 -9.71
C ILE A 22 -46.76 9.10 -8.72
N THR A 23 -47.00 9.52 -7.49
CA THR A 23 -47.62 8.70 -6.43
C THR A 23 -49.08 9.10 -6.23
N THR A 24 -50.02 8.18 -6.48
CA THR A 24 -51.44 8.37 -6.17
C THR A 24 -51.81 7.65 -4.88
N THR A 25 -52.23 8.40 -3.86
CA THR A 25 -52.69 7.87 -2.57
C THR A 25 -54.22 7.81 -2.52
N PRO A 26 -54.85 6.68 -2.17
CA PRO A 26 -56.25 6.64 -1.78
C PRO A 26 -56.42 6.80 -0.25
N THR A 27 -57.35 7.68 0.12
CA THR A 27 -57.72 8.06 1.48
C THR A 27 -58.34 6.91 2.28
N THR A 28 -57.98 6.76 3.57
CA THR A 28 -58.87 6.13 4.56
C THR A 28 -58.88 6.89 5.88
N THR A 29 -60.08 7.35 6.26
CA THR A 29 -60.36 8.04 7.52
C THR A 29 -60.53 7.04 8.67
N LYS A 30 -59.94 7.30 9.85
CA LYS A 30 -60.53 6.87 11.13
C LYS A 30 -60.07 7.70 12.33
N THR A 31 -60.94 7.73 13.33
CA THR A 31 -61.06 8.79 14.34
C THR A 31 -60.20 8.56 15.58
N THR A 32 -59.74 9.67 16.18
CA THR A 32 -59.12 9.79 17.50
C THR A 32 -59.97 9.26 18.64
N THR A 33 -59.34 8.74 19.70
CA THR A 33 -59.59 9.10 21.12
C THR A 33 -58.34 8.75 21.94
N LYS A 34 -58.10 9.51 23.02
CA LYS A 34 -56.84 9.61 23.76
C LYS A 34 -57.08 9.24 25.23
N THR A 35 -56.24 8.36 25.82
CA THR A 35 -56.15 8.19 27.28
C THR A 35 -54.70 7.95 27.69
N THR A 36 -54.30 8.55 28.82
CA THR A 36 -52.92 8.70 29.31
C THR A 36 -52.68 7.78 30.52
N THR A 37 -51.51 7.11 30.63
CA THR A 37 -50.87 6.67 31.90
C THR A 37 -49.36 6.41 31.67
N THR A 38 -48.53 6.50 32.72
CA THR A 38 -47.05 6.37 32.73
C THR A 38 -46.62 5.09 33.51
N THR A 39 -45.35 4.65 33.66
CA THR A 39 -44.06 5.32 33.47
C THR A 39 -43.06 4.51 32.59
N PRO A 40 -41.94 3.83 33.01
CA PRO A 40 -40.88 3.50 32.04
C PRO A 40 -40.65 2.00 31.76
N THR A 41 -40.30 1.65 30.52
CA THR A 41 -39.75 0.33 30.16
C THR A 41 -38.53 0.48 29.25
N THR A 42 -37.53 -0.37 29.48
CA THR A 42 -36.22 -0.46 28.83
C THR A 42 -36.27 -0.52 27.30
N THR A 43 -35.58 0.41 26.63
CA THR A 43 -35.36 0.38 25.18
C THR A 43 -34.35 -0.71 24.81
N LYS A 44 -34.84 -1.82 24.27
CA LYS A 44 -34.02 -2.84 23.60
C LYS A 44 -33.89 -2.46 22.13
N THR A 45 -32.74 -1.90 21.73
CA THR A 45 -32.49 -1.46 20.35
C THR A 45 -32.36 -2.65 19.42
N THR A 46 -33.47 -3.09 18.82
CA THR A 46 -33.45 -4.02 17.68
C THR A 46 -33.13 -3.23 16.42
N THR A 47 -31.85 -3.19 16.04
CA THR A 47 -31.41 -2.65 14.75
C THR A 47 -31.83 -3.60 13.62
N THR A 48 -33.04 -3.37 13.08
CA THR A 48 -33.49 -4.02 11.85
C THR A 48 -32.54 -3.62 10.72
N ALA A 49 -31.76 -4.57 10.22
CA ALA A 49 -30.85 -4.34 9.11
C ALA A 49 -31.65 -3.98 7.84
N THR A 50 -31.65 -2.70 7.48
CA THR A 50 -32.17 -2.22 6.20
C THR A 50 -31.24 -2.71 5.09
N THR A 51 -31.47 -3.94 4.64
CA THR A 51 -30.83 -4.49 3.44
C THR A 51 -31.40 -3.77 2.24
N THR A 52 -30.62 -2.87 1.65
CA THR A 52 -30.87 -2.32 0.32
C THR A 52 -30.77 -3.45 -0.70
N LYS A 53 -31.87 -4.21 -0.86
CA LYS A 53 -32.00 -5.15 -1.97
C LYS A 53 -32.00 -4.34 -3.26
N THR A 54 -30.91 -4.41 -4.00
CA THR A 54 -30.91 -4.12 -5.44
C THR A 54 -31.91 -5.08 -6.08
N THR A 55 -33.14 -4.63 -6.30
CA THR A 55 -34.15 -5.41 -7.02
C THR A 55 -33.78 -5.45 -8.49
N THR A 56 -32.93 -6.40 -8.87
CA THR A 56 -32.66 -6.76 -10.26
C THR A 56 -33.97 -7.24 -10.87
N LYS A 57 -34.69 -6.34 -11.55
CA LYS A 57 -35.92 -6.69 -12.27
C LYS A 57 -35.53 -7.65 -13.40
N THR A 58 -36.08 -8.86 -13.39
CA THR A 58 -36.04 -9.76 -14.54
C THR A 58 -36.76 -9.10 -15.72
N THR A 59 -36.03 -8.46 -16.61
CA THR A 59 -36.57 -7.95 -17.87
C THR A 59 -36.62 -9.08 -18.88
N LYS A 60 -37.76 -9.27 -19.54
CA LYS A 60 -37.86 -10.10 -20.74
C LYS A 60 -37.64 -9.21 -21.95
N SER A 61 -36.95 -9.70 -22.96
CA SER A 61 -36.71 -8.92 -24.17
C SER A 61 -38.03 -8.52 -24.81
N SER A 62 -38.15 -7.25 -25.16
CA SER A 62 -39.35 -6.67 -25.76
C SER A 62 -39.04 -6.15 -27.16
N THR A 63 -39.97 -6.32 -28.09
CA THR A 63 -39.85 -5.79 -29.46
C THR A 63 -41.10 -5.01 -29.79
N THR A 64 -40.97 -3.71 -30.02
CA THR A 64 -42.05 -2.80 -30.39
C THR A 64 -41.84 -2.32 -31.82
N ILE A 65 -42.82 -2.53 -32.70
CA ILE A 65 -42.78 -2.03 -34.07
C ILE A 65 -43.39 -0.62 -34.10
N ILE A 66 -42.66 0.35 -34.63
CA ILE A 66 -43.12 1.74 -34.79
C ILE A 66 -43.42 2.00 -36.27
N SER A 67 -44.66 2.37 -36.55
CA SER A 67 -45.09 2.87 -37.86
C SER A 67 -44.65 4.33 -38.01
N THR A 68 -43.55 4.56 -38.72
CA THR A 68 -43.06 5.91 -39.06
C THR A 68 -43.71 6.41 -40.36
N THR A 69 -43.94 7.73 -40.47
CA THR A 69 -44.46 8.35 -41.70
C THR A 69 -43.43 8.37 -42.83
N THR A 70 -42.14 8.32 -42.48
CA THR A 70 -41.01 8.17 -43.39
C THR A 70 -40.34 6.82 -43.12
N PRO A 71 -40.12 5.96 -44.13
CA PRO A 71 -39.38 4.71 -43.94
C PRO A 71 -37.95 4.97 -43.46
N CYS A 72 -37.47 4.15 -42.52
CA CYS A 72 -36.05 4.15 -42.16
C CYS A 72 -35.22 3.45 -43.25
N VAL A 73 -33.90 3.64 -43.25
CA VAL A 73 -33.01 2.99 -44.23
C VAL A 73 -32.96 1.49 -43.95
N PRO A 74 -33.41 0.60 -44.87
CA PRO A 74 -33.48 -0.83 -44.61
C PRO A 74 -32.13 -1.43 -44.18
N TYR A 75 -32.18 -2.42 -43.29
CA TYR A 75 -31.02 -3.14 -42.74
C TYR A 75 -30.07 -2.30 -41.84
N THR A 76 -30.39 -1.05 -41.55
CA THR A 76 -29.67 -0.27 -40.53
C THR A 76 -30.10 -0.64 -39.12
N ASN A 77 -29.21 -0.47 -38.15
CA ASN A 77 -29.52 -0.57 -36.72
C ASN A 77 -28.61 0.37 -35.93
N TRP A 78 -29.10 0.89 -34.80
CA TRP A 78 -28.36 1.80 -33.93
C TRP A 78 -28.82 1.66 -32.48
N GLN A 79 -27.91 1.89 -31.54
CA GLN A 79 -28.25 1.92 -30.11
C GLN A 79 -29.01 3.20 -29.77
N ILE A 80 -29.95 3.13 -28.84
CA ILE A 80 -30.70 4.30 -28.36
C ILE A 80 -30.19 4.64 -26.95
N CYS A 81 -30.63 3.90 -25.94
CA CYS A 81 -30.21 4.01 -24.55
C CYS A 81 -30.67 2.74 -23.80
N ASN A 82 -30.24 2.54 -22.55
CA ASN A 82 -30.76 1.51 -21.63
C ASN A 82 -31.09 0.18 -22.31
N CYS A 83 -30.08 -0.45 -22.93
CA CYS A 83 -30.21 -1.80 -23.51
C CYS A 83 -31.19 -1.93 -24.67
N THR A 84 -31.57 -0.80 -25.26
CA THR A 84 -32.54 -0.71 -26.33
C THR A 84 -31.86 -0.29 -27.63
N LYS A 85 -32.08 -1.06 -28.70
CA LYS A 85 -31.63 -0.74 -30.05
C LYS A 85 -32.79 -0.55 -31.02
N ALA A 86 -32.63 0.38 -31.95
CA ALA A 86 -33.44 0.46 -33.15
C ALA A 86 -32.89 -0.48 -34.22
N ILE A 87 -33.78 -1.18 -34.93
CA ILE A 87 -33.49 -1.96 -36.13
C ILE A 87 -34.47 -1.50 -37.21
N CYS A 88 -33.97 -1.12 -38.38
CA CYS A 88 -34.81 -0.94 -39.54
C CYS A 88 -34.89 -2.26 -40.33
N ASN A 89 -36.08 -2.84 -40.43
CA ASN A 89 -36.27 -4.10 -41.13
C ASN A 89 -36.21 -3.91 -42.67
N ALA A 90 -36.22 -5.03 -43.40
CA ALA A 90 -36.19 -5.03 -44.88
C ALA A 90 -37.36 -4.26 -45.53
N ALA A 91 -38.47 -4.05 -44.82
CA ALA A 91 -39.64 -3.32 -45.27
C ALA A 91 -39.60 -1.81 -44.91
N GLY A 92 -38.48 -1.30 -44.37
CA GLY A 92 -38.33 0.09 -43.97
C GLY A 92 -39.09 0.46 -42.68
N GLN A 93 -39.53 -0.53 -41.89
CA GLN A 93 -40.21 -0.33 -40.61
C GLN A 93 -39.21 -0.34 -39.45
N LEU A 94 -39.42 0.57 -38.50
CA LEU A 94 -38.60 0.69 -37.31
C LEU A 94 -39.04 -0.32 -36.24
N GLN A 95 -38.10 -1.10 -35.70
CA GLN A 95 -38.29 -2.01 -34.59
C GLN A 95 -37.41 -1.56 -33.42
N ILE A 96 -38.03 -1.27 -32.28
CA ILE A 96 -37.35 -0.98 -31.02
C ILE A 96 -37.24 -2.29 -30.26
N VAL A 97 -36.01 -2.76 -30.06
CA VAL A 97 -35.70 -4.02 -29.37
C VAL A 97 -34.98 -3.71 -28.06
N GLU A 98 -35.65 -3.98 -26.94
CA GLU A 98 -35.10 -3.90 -25.59
C GLU A 98 -34.52 -5.26 -25.21
N LYS A 99 -33.22 -5.34 -24.91
CA LYS A 99 -32.56 -6.56 -24.42
C LYS A 99 -33.00 -6.81 -22.98
N GLY A 100 -33.78 -7.86 -22.77
CA GLY A 100 -34.12 -8.34 -21.43
C GLY A 100 -33.04 -9.28 -20.89
N CYS A 101 -32.74 -9.14 -19.61
CA CYS A 101 -31.73 -9.93 -18.93
C CYS A 101 -32.38 -10.82 -17.87
N ILE A 102 -32.29 -12.13 -18.08
CA ILE A 102 -32.67 -13.14 -17.10
C ILE A 102 -31.41 -13.46 -16.29
N PRO A 103 -31.40 -13.28 -14.95
CA PRO A 103 -30.28 -13.67 -14.10
C PRO A 103 -29.86 -15.12 -14.35
N PRO A 104 -28.60 -15.39 -14.75
CA PRO A 104 -28.14 -16.76 -14.96
C PRO A 104 -28.09 -17.53 -13.64
N PRO A 105 -28.27 -18.87 -13.67
CA PRO A 105 -28.12 -19.70 -12.49
C PRO A 105 -26.69 -19.58 -11.94
N GLN A 106 -26.56 -19.51 -10.62
CA GLN A 106 -25.26 -19.38 -9.95
C GLN A 106 -24.41 -20.63 -10.20
N ILE A 107 -23.19 -20.42 -10.69
CA ILE A 107 -22.20 -21.48 -10.93
C ILE A 107 -21.53 -21.91 -9.62
N LYS A 108 -20.80 -23.03 -9.66
CA LYS A 108 -19.90 -23.46 -8.58
C LYS A 108 -18.47 -23.32 -9.06
N CYS A 109 -17.62 -22.74 -8.21
CA CYS A 109 -16.21 -22.56 -8.49
C CYS A 109 -15.37 -23.72 -7.93
N ALA A 110 -14.31 -24.12 -8.63
CA ALA A 110 -13.40 -25.18 -8.21
C ALA A 110 -12.67 -24.81 -6.92
N ASN A 111 -12.24 -23.55 -6.80
CA ASN A 111 -11.71 -22.96 -5.56
C ASN A 111 -12.75 -22.76 -4.45
N GLN A 112 -14.02 -23.10 -4.70
CA GLN A 112 -15.15 -23.00 -3.77
C GLN A 112 -15.47 -21.58 -3.26
N MET A 113 -14.85 -20.55 -3.86
CA MET A 113 -15.22 -19.15 -3.62
C MET A 113 -16.62 -18.85 -4.17
N GLN A 114 -17.24 -17.78 -3.66
CA GLN A 114 -18.46 -17.27 -4.28
C GLN A 114 -18.15 -16.71 -5.68
N PRO A 115 -18.88 -17.10 -6.74
CA PRO A 115 -18.73 -16.47 -8.04
C PRO A 115 -19.14 -14.99 -7.98
N ILE A 116 -18.54 -14.19 -8.86
CA ILE A 116 -18.81 -12.76 -8.99
C ILE A 116 -19.70 -12.49 -10.21
N ALA A 117 -20.60 -11.52 -10.10
CA ALA A 117 -21.42 -11.07 -11.22
C ALA A 117 -20.63 -10.06 -12.06
N VAL A 118 -20.32 -10.41 -13.30
CA VAL A 118 -19.55 -9.60 -14.24
C VAL A 118 -20.48 -9.07 -15.33
N PRO A 119 -20.56 -7.74 -15.55
CA PRO A 119 -21.32 -7.16 -16.65
C PRO A 119 -20.77 -7.63 -18.01
N ASP A 120 -21.67 -7.92 -18.95
CA ASP A 120 -21.30 -8.19 -20.34
C ASP A 120 -20.78 -6.91 -21.03
N ASP A 121 -20.10 -7.04 -22.17
CA ASP A 121 -19.52 -5.90 -22.92
C ASP A 121 -20.55 -4.82 -23.32
N ASP A 122 -21.82 -5.19 -23.49
CA ASP A 122 -22.91 -4.25 -23.79
C ASP A 122 -23.48 -3.54 -22.54
N LEU A 123 -22.91 -3.81 -21.37
CA LEU A 123 -23.29 -3.32 -20.03
C LEU A 123 -24.75 -3.60 -19.65
N CYS A 124 -25.42 -4.50 -20.36
CA CYS A 124 -26.85 -4.71 -20.23
C CYS A 124 -27.22 -5.93 -19.43
N CYS A 125 -26.61 -7.05 -19.78
CA CYS A 125 -26.71 -8.27 -18.98
C CYS A 125 -25.40 -8.50 -18.23
N TRP A 126 -25.36 -9.60 -17.49
CA TRP A 126 -24.23 -10.01 -16.69
C TRP A 126 -24.22 -11.53 -16.58
N HIS A 127 -23.04 -12.08 -16.37
CA HIS A 127 -22.83 -13.51 -16.15
C HIS A 127 -22.05 -13.75 -14.85
N TRP A 128 -21.97 -15.02 -14.45
CA TRP A 128 -21.15 -15.41 -13.30
C TRP A 128 -19.76 -15.79 -13.78
N GLU A 129 -18.73 -15.19 -13.19
CA GLU A 129 -17.34 -15.64 -13.29
C GLU A 129 -16.87 -16.21 -11.94
N CYS A 130 -15.95 -17.17 -11.98
CA CYS A 130 -15.24 -17.62 -10.79
C CYS A 130 -14.00 -16.76 -10.58
N PRO A 131 -13.77 -16.18 -9.39
CA PRO A 131 -12.61 -15.32 -9.17
C PRO A 131 -11.32 -16.16 -9.20
N CYS A 132 -10.36 -15.80 -10.05
CA CYS A 132 -9.02 -16.38 -10.02
C CYS A 132 -8.18 -15.64 -8.97
N MET A 133 -7.97 -16.29 -7.82
CA MET A 133 -7.14 -15.78 -6.73
C MET A 133 -6.06 -16.81 -6.36
N CYS A 134 -4.81 -16.47 -6.66
CA CYS A 134 -3.63 -17.21 -6.21
C CYS A 134 -3.06 -16.55 -4.96
N ALA A 135 -2.44 -17.32 -4.07
CA ALA A 135 -1.73 -16.79 -2.91
C ALA A 135 -0.56 -17.68 -2.50
N GLY A 136 0.36 -17.10 -1.73
CA GLY A 136 1.35 -17.84 -0.99
C GLY A 136 1.73 -17.11 0.30
N TRP A 137 1.99 -17.85 1.36
CA TRP A 137 2.23 -17.30 2.70
C TRP A 137 3.13 -18.21 3.54
N GLY A 138 3.84 -17.62 4.49
CA GLY A 138 4.74 -18.32 5.42
C GLY A 138 6.02 -18.89 4.78
N ASP A 139 6.02 -19.12 3.46
CA ASP A 139 6.98 -19.95 2.73
C ASP A 139 7.19 -21.31 3.43
N PRO A 140 6.25 -22.24 3.20
CA PRO A 140 6.21 -22.84 1.86
C PRO A 140 4.80 -23.03 1.29
N HIS A 141 3.77 -22.30 1.76
CA HIS A 141 2.38 -22.55 1.37
C HIS A 141 1.97 -21.80 0.11
N TYR A 142 1.31 -22.51 -0.80
CA TYR A 142 0.76 -21.97 -2.05
C TYR A 142 -0.70 -22.42 -2.24
N LEU A 143 -1.49 -21.55 -2.86
CA LEU A 143 -2.86 -21.80 -3.31
C LEU A 143 -2.98 -21.30 -4.75
N THR A 144 -3.29 -22.20 -5.68
CA THR A 144 -3.50 -21.86 -7.11
C THR A 144 -4.79 -21.07 -7.34
N PHE A 145 -4.96 -20.50 -8.54
CA PHE A 145 -6.18 -19.78 -8.92
C PHE A 145 -7.47 -20.62 -8.75
N ASP A 146 -7.40 -21.90 -9.08
CA ASP A 146 -8.52 -22.85 -8.97
C ASP A 146 -8.54 -23.63 -7.63
N GLY A 147 -7.68 -23.25 -6.69
CA GLY A 147 -7.78 -23.59 -5.27
C GLY A 147 -7.07 -24.89 -4.85
N THR A 148 -6.15 -25.41 -5.67
CA THR A 148 -5.24 -26.47 -5.25
C THR A 148 -4.24 -25.90 -4.24
N TYR A 149 -4.31 -26.41 -3.02
CA TYR A 149 -3.33 -26.13 -1.97
C TYR A 149 -2.15 -27.09 -2.07
N TYR A 150 -0.93 -26.56 -2.05
CA TYR A 150 0.30 -27.35 -1.99
C TYR A 150 1.39 -26.64 -1.19
N THR A 151 2.45 -27.38 -0.89
CA THR A 151 3.59 -26.90 -0.10
C THR A 151 4.88 -27.09 -0.90
N TYR A 152 5.71 -26.06 -1.04
CA TYR A 152 6.94 -26.07 -1.84
C TYR A 152 8.03 -25.18 -1.24
N ASN A 153 9.22 -25.73 -0.98
CA ASN A 153 10.34 -25.06 -0.28
C ASN A 153 11.50 -24.77 -1.25
N GLY A 154 11.29 -23.81 -2.16
CA GLY A 154 12.28 -23.44 -3.18
C GLY A 154 13.13 -22.25 -2.78
N ASN A 155 14.44 -22.25 -3.04
CA ASN A 155 15.39 -21.16 -2.70
C ASN A 155 15.90 -20.35 -3.92
N CYS A 156 15.10 -20.35 -4.98
CA CYS A 156 15.38 -19.76 -6.29
C CYS A 156 14.35 -18.67 -6.65
N THR A 157 14.53 -18.06 -7.82
CA THR A 157 13.48 -17.26 -8.46
C THR A 157 12.51 -18.17 -9.19
N TYR A 158 11.21 -17.97 -9.00
CA TYR A 158 10.15 -18.77 -9.60
C TYR A 158 9.13 -17.91 -10.33
N VAL A 159 8.59 -18.44 -11.43
CA VAL A 159 7.39 -17.87 -12.08
C VAL A 159 6.17 -18.15 -11.20
N LEU A 160 5.54 -17.12 -10.66
CA LEU A 160 4.22 -17.24 -10.02
C LEU A 160 3.13 -17.29 -11.09
N VAL A 161 3.10 -16.31 -11.98
CA VAL A 161 2.23 -16.33 -13.16
C VAL A 161 2.85 -15.61 -14.35
N GLU A 162 2.72 -16.23 -15.52
CA GLU A 162 2.97 -15.67 -16.85
C GLU A 162 1.81 -16.00 -17.77
N GLU A 163 1.73 -15.35 -18.93
CA GLU A 163 0.83 -15.78 -20.01
C GLU A 163 1.38 -16.99 -20.79
N ILE A 164 0.53 -17.98 -21.09
CA ILE A 164 0.85 -19.10 -21.98
C ILE A 164 1.07 -18.58 -23.41
N VAL A 165 0.09 -17.81 -23.90
CA VAL A 165 0.14 -17.06 -25.16
C VAL A 165 0.28 -15.59 -24.78
N LYS A 166 1.46 -15.02 -24.99
CA LYS A 166 1.76 -13.62 -24.65
C LYS A 166 0.89 -12.68 -25.48
N THR A 167 -0.05 -12.01 -24.83
CA THR A 167 -0.90 -10.95 -25.40
C THR A 167 -0.61 -9.58 -24.80
N ILE A 168 -0.03 -9.55 -23.61
CA ILE A 168 0.39 -8.36 -22.87
C ILE A 168 1.92 -8.24 -22.98
N ASP A 169 2.42 -7.05 -23.29
CA ASP A 169 3.86 -6.83 -23.37
C ASP A 169 4.50 -6.98 -21.99
N ASN A 170 5.57 -7.79 -21.92
CA ASN A 170 6.38 -8.02 -20.73
C ASN A 170 5.58 -8.27 -19.43
N PHE A 171 4.47 -9.03 -19.49
CA PHE A 171 3.70 -9.38 -18.30
C PHE A 171 4.23 -10.66 -17.63
N GLY A 172 4.52 -10.56 -16.34
CA GLY A 172 4.90 -11.69 -15.50
C GLY A 172 4.99 -11.31 -14.02
N ILE A 173 4.73 -12.26 -13.13
CA ILE A 173 4.89 -12.09 -11.68
C ILE A 173 5.79 -13.20 -11.17
N TYR A 174 6.81 -12.82 -10.42
CA TYR A 174 7.88 -13.70 -9.97
C TYR A 174 8.12 -13.54 -8.47
N LEU A 175 8.50 -14.63 -7.81
CA LEU A 175 8.95 -14.63 -6.42
C LEU A 175 10.39 -15.13 -6.37
N ASP A 176 11.28 -14.29 -5.85
CA ASP A 176 12.63 -14.69 -5.49
C ASP A 176 12.66 -15.15 -4.04
N ASN A 177 12.95 -16.42 -3.80
CA ASN A 177 13.19 -16.97 -2.47
C ASN A 177 14.69 -17.12 -2.20
N TYR A 178 15.08 -17.14 -0.93
CA TYR A 178 16.44 -17.46 -0.50
C TYR A 178 16.44 -18.35 0.74
N ASP A 179 17.54 -19.06 0.99
CA ASP A 179 17.74 -19.79 2.25
C ASP A 179 17.96 -18.78 3.38
N CYS A 180 17.10 -18.80 4.42
CA CYS A 180 17.17 -17.84 5.51
C CYS A 180 18.50 -17.94 6.32
N GLY A 181 19.25 -19.05 6.19
CA GLY A 181 20.55 -19.28 6.82
C GLY A 181 20.48 -19.91 8.21
N ASP A 182 19.27 -20.17 8.72
CA ASP A 182 19.05 -20.84 10.01
C ASP A 182 19.20 -22.37 9.90
N THR A 183 19.55 -23.02 11.01
CA THR A 183 19.74 -24.49 11.10
C THR A 183 18.46 -25.32 10.86
N THR A 184 17.34 -24.67 10.56
CA THR A 184 16.02 -25.25 10.27
C THR A 184 15.82 -25.63 8.80
N GLY A 185 16.59 -25.02 7.87
CA GLY A 185 16.45 -25.22 6.42
C GLY A 185 15.17 -24.64 5.83
N VAL A 186 14.74 -23.47 6.34
CA VAL A 186 13.56 -22.73 5.88
C VAL A 186 13.96 -21.74 4.79
N THR A 187 13.08 -21.52 3.82
CA THR A 187 13.24 -20.47 2.79
C THR A 187 12.44 -19.22 3.16
N CYS A 188 12.93 -18.07 2.72
CA CYS A 188 12.37 -16.76 2.98
C CYS A 188 12.13 -16.04 1.65
N PRO A 189 10.99 -15.37 1.45
CA PRO A 189 10.80 -14.46 0.33
C PRO A 189 11.80 -13.30 0.37
N ARG A 190 12.58 -13.15 -0.71
CA ARG A 190 13.57 -12.07 -0.88
C ARG A 190 12.99 -10.90 -1.65
N ASN A 191 12.27 -11.16 -2.74
CA ASN A 191 11.55 -10.12 -3.46
C ASN A 191 10.34 -10.69 -4.21
N LEU A 192 9.30 -9.88 -4.30
CA LEU A 192 8.25 -10.06 -5.28
C LEU A 192 8.53 -9.10 -6.44
N THR A 193 8.55 -9.63 -7.66
CA THR A 193 8.75 -8.84 -8.88
C THR A 193 7.51 -8.90 -9.76
N VAL A 194 7.00 -7.74 -10.17
CA VAL A 194 5.88 -7.59 -11.12
C VAL A 194 6.39 -6.87 -12.36
N GLN A 195 6.33 -7.54 -13.51
CA GLN A 195 6.64 -6.97 -14.81
C GLN A 195 5.34 -6.67 -15.56
N TYR A 196 5.26 -5.47 -16.16
CA TYR A 196 4.15 -5.02 -17.01
C TYR A 196 4.64 -3.92 -17.95
N GLU A 197 4.56 -4.15 -19.27
CA GLU A 197 5.07 -3.26 -20.31
C GLU A 197 6.53 -2.83 -20.00
N THR A 198 6.80 -1.52 -19.96
CA THR A 198 8.13 -0.94 -19.70
C THR A 198 8.53 -0.87 -18.22
N GLN A 199 7.73 -1.47 -17.32
CA GLN A 199 7.93 -1.39 -15.87
C GLN A 199 8.21 -2.76 -15.25
N GLU A 200 9.30 -2.83 -14.50
CA GLU A 200 9.61 -3.89 -13.55
C GLU A 200 9.57 -3.30 -12.14
N ILE A 201 8.64 -3.76 -11.32
CA ILE A 201 8.53 -3.39 -9.91
C ILE A 201 9.12 -4.51 -9.07
N THR A 202 10.06 -4.16 -8.20
CA THR A 202 10.58 -5.07 -7.17
C THR A 202 10.17 -4.57 -5.79
N ILE A 203 9.55 -5.43 -5.00
CA ILE A 203 9.24 -5.18 -3.59
C ILE A 203 10.09 -6.13 -2.74
N SER A 204 10.97 -5.59 -1.91
CA SER A 204 11.97 -6.37 -1.14
C SER A 204 12.09 -5.87 0.30
N PRO A 205 12.35 -6.75 1.29
CA PRO A 205 12.54 -6.36 2.66
C PRO A 205 13.91 -5.69 2.88
N THR A 206 13.93 -4.57 3.59
CA THR A 206 15.13 -3.90 4.10
C THR A 206 15.50 -4.35 5.51
N SER A 207 14.51 -4.85 6.26
CA SER A 207 14.68 -5.54 7.54
C SER A 207 13.58 -6.59 7.70
N PHE A 208 13.82 -7.62 8.52
CA PHE A 208 12.87 -8.70 8.80
C PHE A 208 12.23 -8.62 10.20
N ALA A 209 12.85 -7.91 11.15
CA ALA A 209 12.35 -7.76 12.52
C ALA A 209 12.49 -6.30 13.01
N PRO A 210 11.46 -5.44 12.86
CA PRO A 210 10.21 -5.68 12.12
C PRO A 210 10.44 -5.75 10.60
N ILE A 211 9.46 -6.27 9.87
CA ILE A 211 9.47 -6.26 8.41
C ILE A 211 9.28 -4.83 7.92
N ASN A 212 10.27 -4.30 7.19
CA ASN A 212 10.16 -3.06 6.43
C ASN A 212 10.44 -3.37 4.96
N LEU A 213 9.70 -2.78 4.03
CA LEU A 213 9.83 -3.03 2.59
C LEU A 213 10.29 -1.77 1.85
N GLU A 214 11.22 -1.95 0.92
CA GLU A 214 11.51 -0.94 -0.11
C GLU A 214 10.89 -1.34 -1.46
N THR A 215 10.64 -0.33 -2.28
CA THR A 215 10.06 -0.47 -3.62
C THR A 215 11.01 0.12 -4.65
N ARG A 216 11.31 -0.66 -5.70
CA ARG A 216 12.08 -0.23 -6.85
C ARG A 216 11.27 -0.35 -8.13
N ILE A 217 11.48 0.57 -9.06
CA ILE A 217 10.97 0.50 -10.42
C ILE A 217 12.15 0.62 -11.38
N ASN A 218 12.35 -0.37 -12.23
CA ASN A 218 13.49 -0.49 -13.15
C ASN A 218 14.83 -0.27 -12.40
N GLY A 219 14.96 -0.89 -11.21
CA GLY A 219 16.10 -0.79 -10.30
C GLY A 219 16.18 0.50 -9.43
N GLN A 220 15.45 1.57 -9.78
CA GLN A 220 15.48 2.84 -9.05
C GLN A 220 14.53 2.83 -7.85
N LEU A 221 15.00 3.30 -6.68
CA LEU A 221 14.17 3.43 -5.48
C LEU A 221 13.02 4.44 -5.72
N VAL A 222 11.80 4.05 -5.38
CA VAL A 222 10.60 4.91 -5.47
C VAL A 222 9.89 4.99 -4.12
N LEU A 223 9.33 6.17 -3.84
CA LEU A 223 8.45 6.40 -2.70
C LEU A 223 6.99 6.15 -3.10
N LEU A 224 6.15 5.86 -2.10
CA LEU A 224 4.72 5.59 -2.29
C LEU A 224 3.87 6.85 -2.00
N PRO A 225 2.67 6.97 -2.62
CA PRO A 225 2.17 6.16 -3.72
C PRO A 225 2.84 6.50 -5.05
N TYR A 226 2.96 5.52 -5.92
CA TYR A 226 3.39 5.66 -7.31
C TYR A 226 2.21 5.43 -8.26
N THR A 227 2.08 6.22 -9.32
CA THR A 227 1.07 6.01 -10.37
C THR A 227 1.58 6.55 -11.70
N LYS A 228 2.00 5.65 -12.61
CA LYS A 228 2.45 5.96 -13.99
C LYS A 228 2.27 4.73 -14.88
N TYR A 229 2.19 4.96 -16.20
CA TYR A 229 2.14 3.93 -17.26
C TYR A 229 1.19 2.75 -16.94
N GLY A 230 -0.11 3.06 -16.77
CA GLY A 230 -1.14 2.03 -16.52
C GLY A 230 -1.09 1.34 -15.17
N LEU A 231 -0.22 1.77 -14.23
CA LEU A 231 0.03 1.05 -12.98
C LEU A 231 -0.07 1.97 -11.76
N LYS A 232 -0.57 1.42 -10.64
CA LYS A 232 -0.53 2.04 -9.31
C LYS A 232 0.21 1.14 -8.33
N LEU A 233 1.02 1.73 -7.46
CA LEU A 233 1.70 1.04 -6.36
C LEU A 233 1.54 1.88 -5.08
N TYR A 234 0.95 1.32 -4.03
CA TYR A 234 0.66 2.03 -2.78
C TYR A 234 0.57 1.08 -1.57
N LYS A 235 0.48 1.64 -0.36
CA LYS A 235 0.35 0.88 0.89
C LYS A 235 -1.12 0.81 1.34
N SER A 236 -1.56 -0.39 1.75
CA SER A 236 -2.91 -0.69 2.25
C SER A 236 -2.78 -1.57 3.49
N GLY A 237 -2.98 -0.97 4.68
CA GLY A 237 -2.74 -1.66 5.95
C GLY A 237 -1.28 -2.13 6.10
N VAL A 238 -1.08 -3.43 6.35
CA VAL A 238 0.25 -4.08 6.35
C VAL A 238 0.79 -4.46 4.96
N TYR A 239 0.00 -4.31 3.89
CA TYR A 239 0.37 -4.75 2.54
C TYR A 239 0.81 -3.59 1.64
N TYR A 240 1.71 -3.88 0.72
CA TYR A 240 1.97 -3.10 -0.47
C TYR A 240 1.08 -3.69 -1.59
N VAL A 241 0.48 -2.82 -2.40
CA VAL A 241 -0.49 -3.20 -3.44
C VAL A 241 -0.01 -2.66 -4.77
N VAL A 242 0.18 -3.54 -5.75
CA VAL A 242 0.31 -3.21 -7.18
C VAL A 242 -1.05 -3.44 -7.83
N GLU A 243 -1.67 -2.39 -8.34
CA GLU A 243 -2.87 -2.48 -9.19
C GLU A 243 -2.50 -2.17 -10.64
N ILE A 244 -2.99 -3.00 -11.56
CA ILE A 244 -2.92 -2.78 -13.01
C ILE A 244 -4.35 -2.68 -13.54
N PRO A 245 -4.96 -1.47 -13.55
CA PRO A 245 -6.40 -1.31 -13.82
C PRO A 245 -6.86 -1.83 -15.18
N ASP A 246 -6.02 -1.71 -16.21
CA ASP A 246 -6.33 -2.17 -17.58
C ASP A 246 -6.32 -3.71 -17.71
N LEU A 247 -5.65 -4.40 -16.78
CA LEU A 247 -5.76 -5.85 -16.60
C LEU A 247 -6.83 -6.25 -15.57
N LYS A 248 -7.31 -5.30 -14.76
CA LYS A 248 -8.05 -5.52 -13.50
C LYS A 248 -7.30 -6.46 -12.55
N THR A 249 -5.97 -6.47 -12.61
CA THR A 249 -5.10 -7.35 -11.83
C THR A 249 -4.58 -6.61 -10.61
N ASN A 250 -4.75 -7.22 -9.43
CA ASN A 250 -4.24 -6.69 -8.17
C ASN A 250 -3.30 -7.70 -7.50
N VAL A 251 -2.12 -7.23 -7.10
CA VAL A 251 -1.10 -8.00 -6.40
C VAL A 251 -0.82 -7.36 -5.05
N THR A 252 -1.02 -8.09 -3.96
CA THR A 252 -0.68 -7.64 -2.60
C THR A 252 0.54 -8.38 -2.08
N TYR A 253 1.39 -7.71 -1.30
CA TYR A 253 2.58 -8.31 -0.68
C TYR A 253 2.96 -7.61 0.63
N ASN A 254 3.31 -8.37 1.68
CA ASN A 254 3.79 -7.83 2.96
C ASN A 254 5.20 -8.31 3.37
N GLY A 255 5.96 -8.91 2.43
CA GLY A 255 7.29 -9.48 2.70
C GLY A 255 7.31 -10.97 3.00
N ILE A 256 6.17 -11.58 3.36
CA ILE A 256 6.05 -13.04 3.61
C ILE A 256 4.79 -13.64 2.96
N THR A 257 3.73 -12.84 2.81
CA THR A 257 2.45 -13.22 2.18
C THR A 257 2.25 -12.43 0.91
N PHE A 258 1.91 -13.10 -0.19
CA PHE A 258 1.42 -12.49 -1.42
C PHE A 258 0.00 -12.96 -1.78
N THR A 259 -0.72 -12.16 -2.56
CA THR A 259 -1.98 -12.57 -3.20
C THR A 259 -2.09 -11.93 -4.57
N ILE A 260 -2.45 -12.71 -5.59
CA ILE A 260 -2.61 -12.29 -6.97
C ILE A 260 -4.06 -12.54 -7.36
N LYS A 261 -4.79 -11.47 -7.72
CA LYS A 261 -6.19 -11.53 -8.17
C LYS A 261 -6.28 -11.07 -9.61
N MET A 262 -6.87 -11.91 -10.46
CA MET A 262 -6.95 -11.70 -11.91
C MET A 262 -8.38 -12.02 -12.40
N PRO A 263 -8.95 -11.25 -13.35
CA PRO A 263 -10.29 -11.51 -13.88
C PRO A 263 -10.30 -12.76 -14.77
N TYR A 264 -11.25 -13.65 -14.53
CA TYR A 264 -11.40 -14.90 -15.28
C TYR A 264 -11.61 -14.62 -16.77
N GLY A 265 -12.52 -13.70 -17.14
CA GLY A 265 -12.80 -13.40 -18.55
C GLY A 265 -11.62 -12.91 -19.39
N LYS A 266 -10.53 -12.40 -18.78
CA LYS A 266 -9.32 -11.95 -19.49
C LYS A 266 -8.19 -12.99 -19.50
N PHE A 267 -8.07 -13.79 -18.44
CA PHE A 267 -6.95 -14.71 -18.23
C PHE A 267 -7.33 -16.20 -18.31
N TYR A 268 -8.60 -16.49 -18.59
CA TYR A 268 -9.11 -17.85 -18.75
C TYR A 268 -8.25 -18.66 -19.72
N ASN A 269 -7.76 -19.82 -19.26
CA ASN A 269 -6.94 -20.74 -20.05
C ASN A 269 -5.68 -20.08 -20.68
N ASN A 270 -5.17 -18.99 -20.08
CA ASN A 270 -3.96 -18.30 -20.53
C ASN A 270 -2.95 -18.04 -19.42
N THR A 271 -3.04 -18.67 -18.25
CA THR A 271 -2.05 -18.54 -17.16
C THR A 271 -1.25 -19.83 -16.95
N HIS A 272 0.04 -19.68 -16.63
CA HIS A 272 0.89 -20.77 -16.16
C HIS A 272 1.90 -20.27 -15.12
N GLY A 273 2.52 -21.17 -14.36
CA GLY A 273 3.40 -20.84 -13.23
C GLY A 273 2.96 -21.53 -11.94
N GLN A 274 3.56 -21.16 -10.81
CA GLN A 274 3.19 -21.68 -9.49
C GLN A 274 1.73 -21.39 -9.07
N CYS A 275 1.10 -20.36 -9.65
CA CYS A 275 -0.32 -20.09 -9.46
C CYS A 275 -1.28 -20.99 -10.25
N GLY A 276 -0.75 -21.87 -11.11
CA GLY A 276 -1.55 -22.79 -11.92
C GLY A 276 -2.33 -22.11 -13.05
N THR A 277 -3.34 -22.83 -13.53
CA THR A 277 -4.28 -22.36 -14.56
C THR A 277 -5.45 -21.62 -13.94
N CYS A 278 -5.95 -20.60 -14.64
CA CYS A 278 -7.23 -19.95 -14.36
C CYS A 278 -8.27 -20.58 -15.31
N THR A 279 -8.78 -21.77 -14.98
CA THR A 279 -9.68 -22.57 -15.85
C THR A 279 -10.95 -23.05 -15.14
N ASN A 280 -11.12 -22.68 -13.85
CA ASN A 280 -12.14 -23.22 -12.95
C ASN A 280 -12.05 -24.76 -12.81
N SER A 281 -10.82 -25.28 -12.77
CA SER A 281 -10.52 -26.71 -12.71
C SER A 281 -9.19 -27.01 -11.98
N GLN A 282 -9.26 -27.87 -10.96
CA GLN A 282 -8.07 -28.35 -10.23
C GLN A 282 -7.31 -29.48 -10.96
N ALA A 283 -7.80 -29.95 -12.10
CA ALA A 283 -7.21 -31.08 -12.82
C ALA A 283 -5.94 -30.70 -13.61
N ASP A 284 -5.81 -29.41 -13.94
CA ASP A 284 -4.78 -28.80 -14.78
C ASP A 284 -3.90 -27.79 -14.02
N ASP A 285 -4.24 -27.48 -12.77
CA ASP A 285 -3.48 -26.62 -11.85
C ASP A 285 -1.97 -26.94 -11.83
N CYS A 286 -1.60 -28.22 -11.82
CA CYS A 286 -0.20 -28.67 -11.76
C CYS A 286 0.46 -28.80 -13.16
N MET A 287 0.14 -27.91 -14.11
CA MET A 287 0.74 -27.87 -15.45
C MET A 287 2.19 -27.36 -15.42
N MET A 288 3.14 -28.19 -15.86
CA MET A 288 4.56 -27.83 -15.98
C MET A 288 4.83 -26.84 -17.12
N ALA A 289 5.98 -26.15 -17.06
CA ALA A 289 6.42 -25.18 -18.07
C ALA A 289 6.57 -25.75 -19.51
N ASN A 290 6.51 -27.07 -19.68
CA ASN A 290 6.48 -27.76 -20.98
C ASN A 290 5.04 -28.05 -21.51
N GLY A 291 4.00 -27.58 -20.81
CA GLY A 291 2.59 -27.80 -21.13
C GLY A 291 2.02 -29.16 -20.71
N THR A 292 2.76 -29.99 -19.98
CA THR A 292 2.26 -31.30 -19.50
C THR A 292 1.82 -31.24 -18.04
N ILE A 293 0.72 -31.92 -17.69
CA ILE A 293 0.22 -31.98 -16.32
C ILE A 293 1.09 -32.93 -15.48
N ALA A 294 1.61 -32.43 -14.36
CA ALA A 294 2.39 -33.22 -13.42
C ALA A 294 1.52 -34.09 -12.49
N LYS A 295 2.17 -35.07 -11.84
CA LYS A 295 1.56 -35.88 -10.77
C LYS A 295 1.20 -35.09 -9.50
N ASP A 296 1.91 -33.99 -9.25
CA ASP A 296 1.76 -33.10 -8.10
C ASP A 296 2.34 -31.72 -8.41
N CYS A 297 1.86 -30.70 -7.69
CA CYS A 297 2.28 -29.32 -7.90
C CYS A 297 3.71 -29.03 -7.38
N ILE A 298 4.34 -29.96 -6.64
CA ILE A 298 5.77 -29.87 -6.28
C ILE A 298 6.63 -30.08 -7.53
N THR A 299 6.32 -31.12 -8.31
CA THR A 299 6.96 -31.40 -9.60
C THR A 299 6.70 -30.27 -10.61
N MET A 300 5.51 -29.65 -10.54
CA MET A 300 5.19 -28.45 -11.32
C MET A 300 6.08 -27.26 -10.95
N ALA A 301 6.14 -26.86 -9.68
CA ALA A 301 6.90 -25.70 -9.22
C ALA A 301 8.39 -25.80 -9.57
N ASP A 302 8.96 -27.00 -9.48
CA ASP A 302 10.33 -27.31 -9.91
C ASP A 302 10.60 -27.04 -11.39
N SER A 303 9.57 -27.03 -12.26
CA SER A 303 9.68 -26.70 -13.68
C SER A 303 9.67 -25.19 -13.97
N TYR A 304 9.30 -24.36 -12.99
CA TYR A 304 9.17 -22.90 -13.11
C TYR A 304 10.34 -22.12 -12.48
N ILE A 305 11.49 -22.77 -12.30
CA ILE A 305 12.75 -22.11 -11.90
C ILE A 305 13.19 -21.14 -13.01
N VAL A 306 13.33 -19.86 -12.67
CA VAL A 306 13.91 -18.84 -13.55
C VAL A 306 15.44 -18.99 -13.57
N SER A 307 16.03 -18.97 -14.75
CA SER A 307 17.48 -19.10 -14.96
C SER A 307 18.22 -17.83 -14.52
N ASP A 308 18.80 -17.84 -13.32
CA ASP A 308 19.60 -16.74 -12.77
C ASP A 308 21.11 -17.13 -12.70
N PRO A 309 22.01 -16.45 -13.46
CA PRO A 309 23.46 -16.65 -13.37
C PRO A 309 24.05 -16.39 -11.97
N ALA A 310 23.40 -15.59 -11.13
CA ALA A 310 23.79 -15.36 -9.74
C ALA A 310 23.39 -16.51 -8.79
N LYS A 311 22.56 -17.45 -9.25
CA LYS A 311 22.11 -18.64 -8.50
C LYS A 311 22.37 -19.96 -9.24
N PRO A 312 23.64 -20.30 -9.58
CA PRO A 312 23.97 -21.53 -10.33
C PRO A 312 23.65 -22.85 -9.59
N GLN A 313 23.32 -22.78 -8.29
CA GLN A 313 22.82 -23.90 -7.50
C GLN A 313 21.37 -24.30 -7.84
N CYS A 314 20.59 -23.41 -8.49
CA CYS A 314 19.18 -23.63 -8.78
C CYS A 314 18.96 -24.78 -9.77
N LYS A 315 18.42 -25.88 -9.25
CA LYS A 315 18.15 -27.13 -9.96
C LYS A 315 16.90 -27.77 -9.38
N SER A 316 16.08 -28.41 -10.22
CA SER A 316 14.94 -29.22 -9.80
C SER A 316 15.41 -30.42 -8.96
N ASN A 317 15.42 -30.23 -7.63
CA ASN A 317 15.79 -31.20 -6.59
C ASN A 317 15.18 -30.77 -5.24
N THR A 318 14.00 -30.14 -5.26
CA THR A 318 13.40 -29.58 -4.04
C THR A 318 12.97 -30.69 -3.08
N PRO A 319 13.32 -30.62 -1.78
CA PRO A 319 12.90 -31.61 -0.80
C PRO A 319 11.37 -31.73 -0.70
N LEU A 320 10.88 -32.95 -0.54
CA LEU A 320 9.45 -33.18 -0.26
C LEU A 320 9.07 -32.54 1.10
N PRO A 321 7.89 -31.89 1.19
CA PRO A 321 7.39 -31.34 2.45
C PRO A 321 7.31 -32.38 3.57
N LYS A 322 7.59 -31.96 4.80
CA LYS A 322 7.51 -32.84 5.98
C LYS A 322 6.03 -33.18 6.27
N PRO A 323 5.65 -34.47 6.41
CA PRO A 323 4.27 -34.83 6.70
C PRO A 323 3.86 -34.31 8.08
N ILE A 324 2.66 -33.75 8.18
CA ILE A 324 2.09 -33.32 9.47
C ILE A 324 1.84 -34.56 10.33
N ASN A 325 2.33 -34.54 11.58
CA ASN A 325 2.07 -35.64 12.53
C ASN A 325 0.55 -35.70 12.85
N PRO A 326 -0.14 -36.85 12.68
CA PRO A 326 -1.57 -36.97 12.95
C PRO A 326 -2.01 -36.66 14.38
N THR A 327 -1.10 -36.66 15.36
CA THR A 327 -1.39 -36.28 16.75
C THR A 327 -1.19 -34.80 17.04
N CYS A 328 -0.67 -34.02 16.09
CA CYS A 328 -0.39 -32.61 16.28
C CYS A 328 -1.68 -31.78 16.41
N LYS A 329 -1.62 -30.76 17.27
CA LYS A 329 -2.73 -29.85 17.56
C LYS A 329 -2.14 -28.46 17.82
N SER A 330 -2.87 -27.43 17.42
CA SER A 330 -2.50 -26.04 17.68
C SER A 330 -3.76 -25.24 17.97
N SER A 331 -3.87 -24.74 19.20
CA SER A 331 -5.00 -23.91 19.64
C SER A 331 -5.08 -22.59 18.87
N LEU A 332 -3.98 -22.14 18.27
CA LEU A 332 -3.95 -21.01 17.36
C LEU A 332 -4.65 -21.37 16.04
N CYS A 333 -4.31 -22.52 15.45
CA CYS A 333 -4.93 -22.98 14.20
C CYS A 333 -6.41 -23.31 14.37
N ASP A 334 -6.81 -23.83 15.54
CA ASP A 334 -8.21 -24.05 15.88
C ASP A 334 -9.08 -22.77 15.76
N LEU A 335 -8.48 -21.57 15.86
CA LEU A 335 -9.20 -20.30 15.62
C LEU A 335 -9.74 -20.20 14.18
N ILE A 336 -8.99 -20.67 13.18
CA ILE A 336 -9.38 -20.64 11.75
C ILE A 336 -10.69 -21.42 11.52
N MET A 337 -10.85 -22.57 12.20
CA MET A 337 -12.07 -23.36 12.21
C MET A 337 -13.11 -22.88 13.24
N GLY A 338 -12.70 -21.99 14.14
CA GLY A 338 -13.46 -21.51 15.29
C GLY A 338 -14.51 -20.43 14.99
N PRO A 339 -15.23 -19.98 16.03
CA PRO A 339 -16.34 -19.05 15.89
C PRO A 339 -15.93 -17.65 15.38
N ILE A 340 -14.68 -17.23 15.61
CA ILE A 340 -14.19 -15.91 15.19
C ILE A 340 -14.06 -15.79 13.67
N PHE A 341 -13.68 -16.86 12.96
CA PHE A 341 -13.61 -16.89 11.50
C PHE A 341 -14.88 -17.40 10.80
N LYS A 342 -15.88 -17.88 11.55
CA LYS A 342 -17.09 -18.55 11.01
C LYS A 342 -17.84 -17.75 9.93
N ALA A 343 -17.85 -16.41 10.01
CA ALA A 343 -18.48 -15.57 8.99
C ALA A 343 -17.77 -15.65 7.62
N CYS A 344 -16.47 -15.91 7.63
CA CYS A 344 -15.60 -15.95 6.46
C CYS A 344 -15.60 -17.31 5.74
N HIS A 345 -15.98 -18.40 6.43
CA HIS A 345 -16.04 -19.76 5.87
C HIS A 345 -16.91 -19.88 4.60
N ALA A 346 -17.87 -18.96 4.42
CA ALA A 346 -18.74 -18.91 3.23
C ALA A 346 -18.17 -18.08 2.07
N ALA A 347 -17.16 -17.25 2.33
CA ALA A 347 -16.46 -16.44 1.33
C ALA A 347 -15.23 -17.18 0.78
N GLN A 348 -14.47 -17.84 1.66
CA GLN A 348 -13.31 -18.68 1.33
C GLN A 348 -13.26 -19.90 2.29
N PRO A 349 -13.05 -21.15 1.81
CA PRO A 349 -12.96 -22.30 2.70
C PRO A 349 -11.76 -22.20 3.67
N PRO A 350 -11.93 -22.56 4.96
CA PRO A 350 -10.85 -22.49 5.94
C PRO A 350 -9.79 -23.60 5.80
N GLN A 351 -10.07 -24.66 5.03
CA GLN A 351 -9.27 -25.90 5.05
C GLN A 351 -7.80 -25.71 4.64
N PRO A 352 -7.44 -25.00 3.55
CA PRO A 352 -6.03 -24.76 3.19
C PRO A 352 -5.27 -24.01 4.30
N PHE A 353 -5.85 -22.93 4.82
CA PHE A 353 -5.24 -22.09 5.85
C PHE A 353 -5.06 -22.82 7.18
N TYR A 354 -6.01 -23.70 7.54
CA TYR A 354 -5.89 -24.57 8.70
C TYR A 354 -4.80 -25.63 8.53
N GLN A 355 -4.69 -26.24 7.35
CA GLN A 355 -3.65 -27.22 7.04
C GLN A 355 -2.25 -26.59 7.02
N ALA A 356 -2.11 -25.39 6.43
CA ALA A 356 -0.89 -24.60 6.46
C ALA A 356 -0.47 -24.23 7.90
N CYS A 357 -1.40 -23.67 8.68
CA CYS A 357 -1.16 -23.33 10.09
C CYS A 357 -0.70 -24.53 10.92
N LEU A 358 -1.32 -25.71 10.71
CA LEU A 358 -0.87 -26.93 11.36
C LEU A 358 0.53 -27.32 10.88
N TYR A 359 0.81 -27.33 9.58
CA TYR A 359 2.17 -27.61 9.07
C TYR A 359 3.22 -26.75 9.77
N ASP A 360 2.98 -25.44 9.87
CA ASP A 360 3.84 -24.47 10.55
C ASP A 360 4.03 -24.83 12.02
N SER A 361 2.93 -24.96 12.76
CA SER A 361 2.92 -25.29 14.20
C SER A 361 3.66 -26.60 14.52
N CYS A 362 3.58 -27.60 13.63
CA CYS A 362 4.11 -28.94 13.86
C CYS A 362 5.56 -29.12 13.35
N ASN A 363 5.94 -28.46 12.26
CA ASN A 363 7.21 -28.67 11.57
C ASN A 363 8.22 -27.52 11.76
N VAL A 364 7.78 -26.34 12.19
CA VAL A 364 8.58 -25.10 12.29
C VAL A 364 8.41 -24.46 13.68
N ALA A 365 8.69 -25.24 14.73
CA ALA A 365 8.47 -24.84 16.12
C ALA A 365 9.18 -23.53 16.53
N ASN A 366 8.51 -22.72 17.35
CA ASN A 366 8.98 -21.44 17.90
C ASN A 366 9.26 -20.32 16.87
N SER A 367 8.64 -20.38 15.70
CA SER A 367 8.82 -19.38 14.63
C SER A 367 7.74 -18.29 14.59
N ASN A 368 6.59 -18.51 15.25
CA ASN A 368 5.35 -17.72 15.10
C ASN A 368 4.88 -17.62 13.62
N ILE A 369 5.37 -18.48 12.73
CA ILE A 369 5.06 -18.45 11.30
C ILE A 369 3.64 -18.94 11.03
N GLU A 370 3.08 -19.73 11.94
CA GLU A 370 1.66 -20.12 11.98
C GLU A 370 0.71 -18.91 12.05
N CYS A 371 1.17 -17.77 12.60
CA CYS A 371 0.44 -16.50 12.59
C CYS A 371 0.18 -15.96 11.17
N THR A 372 1.02 -16.32 10.19
CA THR A 372 0.85 -15.88 8.79
C THR A 372 -0.42 -16.48 8.17
N SER A 373 -0.74 -17.74 8.49
CA SER A 373 -1.96 -18.41 8.05
C SER A 373 -3.22 -17.72 8.59
N LEU A 374 -3.20 -17.26 9.85
CA LEU A 374 -4.31 -16.50 10.43
C LEU A 374 -4.43 -15.08 9.84
N GLN A 375 -3.30 -14.37 9.70
CA GLN A 375 -3.27 -13.04 9.08
C GLN A 375 -3.78 -13.08 7.64
N HIS A 376 -3.30 -14.03 6.84
CA HIS A 376 -3.66 -14.12 5.44
C HIS A 376 -5.13 -14.50 5.26
N TYR A 377 -5.64 -15.46 6.05
CA TYR A 377 -7.07 -15.78 6.02
C TYR A 377 -7.92 -14.56 6.44
N ALA A 378 -7.54 -13.84 7.50
CA ALA A 378 -8.23 -12.61 7.91
C ALA A 378 -8.20 -11.51 6.83
N THR A 379 -7.12 -11.42 6.05
CA THR A 379 -7.02 -10.49 4.91
C THR A 379 -8.01 -10.84 3.81
N ILE A 380 -8.15 -12.12 3.45
CA ILE A 380 -9.16 -12.58 2.48
C ILE A 380 -10.57 -12.27 3.02
N CYS A 381 -10.84 -12.51 4.31
CA CYS A 381 -12.12 -12.11 4.93
C CYS A 381 -12.36 -10.60 4.80
N GLY A 382 -11.31 -9.79 5.03
CA GLY A 382 -11.33 -8.34 4.90
C GLY A 382 -11.64 -7.85 3.49
N ASP A 383 -11.16 -8.53 2.45
CA ASP A 383 -11.52 -8.27 1.05
C ASP A 383 -13.01 -8.49 0.73
N HIS A 384 -13.69 -9.34 1.51
CA HIS A 384 -15.16 -9.51 1.45
C HIS A 384 -15.91 -8.58 2.42
N GLY A 385 -15.21 -7.67 3.09
CA GLY A 385 -15.76 -6.75 4.10
C GLY A 385 -16.11 -7.41 5.44
N ILE A 386 -15.54 -8.60 5.71
CA ILE A 386 -15.78 -9.36 6.92
C ILE A 386 -14.64 -9.06 7.91
N CYS A 387 -14.92 -8.18 8.86
CA CYS A 387 -13.97 -7.80 9.91
C CYS A 387 -13.70 -8.96 10.88
N ILE A 388 -12.44 -9.40 10.99
CA ILE A 388 -12.01 -10.46 11.92
C ILE A 388 -10.91 -9.92 12.88
N PRO A 389 -11.24 -9.54 14.13
CA PRO A 389 -10.26 -9.05 15.11
C PRO A 389 -9.45 -10.18 15.78
N TRP A 390 -8.85 -11.06 14.98
CA TRP A 390 -8.29 -12.35 15.40
C TRP A 390 -7.17 -12.25 16.45
N ARG A 391 -6.29 -11.23 16.37
CA ARG A 391 -5.18 -11.04 17.35
C ARG A 391 -5.63 -10.93 18.80
N SER A 392 -6.88 -10.52 19.06
CA SER A 392 -7.46 -10.51 20.41
C SER A 392 -7.61 -11.90 21.04
N GLN A 393 -7.57 -12.97 20.24
CA GLN A 393 -7.60 -14.38 20.66
C GLN A 393 -6.28 -15.11 20.39
N ALA A 394 -5.29 -14.43 19.79
CA ALA A 394 -4.01 -14.97 19.34
C ALA A 394 -2.86 -14.13 19.92
N LEU A 395 -2.67 -14.22 21.25
CA LEU A 395 -1.73 -13.37 21.99
C LEU A 395 -0.26 -13.58 21.58
N ASP A 396 0.08 -14.79 21.12
CA ASP A 396 1.41 -15.14 20.61
C ASP A 396 1.70 -14.56 19.21
N CYS A 397 0.69 -13.92 18.59
CA CYS A 397 0.79 -13.22 17.31
C CYS A 397 0.63 -11.69 17.47
N PRO A 398 1.50 -10.99 18.24
CA PRO A 398 1.43 -9.54 18.37
C PRO A 398 1.79 -8.84 17.05
N ILE A 399 1.43 -7.56 16.96
CA ILE A 399 1.88 -6.64 15.92
C ILE A 399 2.23 -5.30 16.57
N THR A 400 3.41 -4.77 16.26
CA THR A 400 3.92 -3.52 16.81
C THR A 400 3.67 -2.39 15.83
N CYS A 401 2.97 -1.35 16.27
CA CYS A 401 2.79 -0.13 15.49
C CYS A 401 3.81 0.95 15.89
N PRO A 402 4.14 1.90 14.98
CA PRO A 402 4.84 3.14 15.32
C PRO A 402 4.14 3.89 16.47
N SER A 403 4.89 4.70 17.22
CA SER A 403 4.38 5.41 18.42
C SER A 403 3.27 6.42 18.14
N ASP A 404 3.13 6.88 16.91
CA ASP A 404 2.07 7.77 16.41
C ASP A 404 0.95 7.00 15.65
N ARG A 405 0.85 5.68 15.85
CA ARG A 405 -0.18 4.82 15.24
C ARG A 405 -0.80 3.86 16.26
N VAL A 406 -2.03 3.44 15.97
CA VAL A 406 -2.78 2.44 16.73
C VAL A 406 -3.11 1.26 15.82
N TYR A 407 -2.98 0.04 16.34
CA TYR A 407 -3.39 -1.17 15.63
C TYR A 407 -4.90 -1.20 15.40
N ASN A 408 -5.33 -1.57 14.20
CA ASN A 408 -6.70 -1.93 13.89
C ASN A 408 -6.73 -3.15 12.96
N ALA A 409 -7.52 -4.16 13.31
CA ALA A 409 -7.73 -5.34 12.47
C ALA A 409 -8.56 -5.05 11.22
N CYS A 410 -9.32 -3.95 11.22
CA CYS A 410 -10.37 -3.65 10.25
C CYS A 410 -10.38 -2.16 9.90
N GLY A 411 -9.24 -1.61 9.50
CA GLY A 411 -9.15 -0.24 9.00
C GLY A 411 -9.51 -0.12 7.52
N SER A 412 -9.66 1.12 7.03
CA SER A 412 -9.91 1.38 5.61
C SER A 412 -8.68 0.98 4.76
N PRO A 413 -8.84 0.27 3.62
CA PRO A 413 -7.75 -0.02 2.69
C PRO A 413 -7.07 1.26 2.18
N ILE A 414 -7.86 2.33 2.00
CA ILE A 414 -7.40 3.65 1.60
C ILE A 414 -7.89 4.63 2.69
N PRO A 415 -7.00 5.15 3.56
CA PRO A 415 -7.40 6.11 4.59
C PRO A 415 -7.78 7.45 3.99
N LEU A 416 -8.72 8.15 4.62
CA LEU A 416 -8.98 9.56 4.32
C LEU A 416 -7.79 10.40 4.79
N THR A 417 -7.42 11.42 4.03
CA THR A 417 -6.27 12.29 4.29
C THR A 417 -6.68 13.76 4.23
N CYS A 418 -5.77 14.69 4.52
CA CYS A 418 -6.02 16.12 4.33
C CYS A 418 -6.17 16.54 2.86
N GLN A 419 -5.75 15.71 1.90
CA GLN A 419 -5.87 15.96 0.47
C GLN A 419 -7.07 15.25 -0.18
N THR A 420 -7.85 14.48 0.59
CA THR A 420 -8.98 13.71 0.08
C THR A 420 -10.17 14.62 -0.23
N THR A 421 -10.63 14.62 -1.48
CA THR A 421 -11.78 15.45 -1.90
C THR A 421 -13.11 14.86 -1.43
N PRO A 422 -14.20 15.64 -1.39
CA PRO A 422 -15.54 15.11 -1.10
C PRO A 422 -15.99 14.00 -2.06
N SER A 423 -15.56 14.06 -3.33
CA SER A 423 -15.78 13.00 -4.33
C SER A 423 -15.02 11.71 -3.99
N ASP A 424 -13.75 11.81 -3.59
CA ASP A 424 -12.95 10.64 -3.19
C ASP A 424 -13.55 9.99 -1.93
N ALA A 425 -13.91 10.81 -0.94
CA ALA A 425 -14.56 10.33 0.28
C ALA A 425 -15.91 9.65 -0.02
N ALA A 426 -16.68 10.14 -0.99
CA ALA A 426 -17.92 9.51 -1.44
C ALA A 426 -17.69 8.19 -2.19
N ALA A 427 -16.63 8.09 -3.00
CA ALA A 427 -16.23 6.85 -3.66
C ALA A 427 -15.78 5.78 -2.64
N LEU A 428 -14.87 6.16 -1.73
CA LEU A 428 -14.35 5.29 -0.66
C LEU A 428 -15.44 4.80 0.30
N LYS A 429 -16.50 5.58 0.53
CA LYS A 429 -17.65 5.17 1.36
C LYS A 429 -18.40 3.94 0.82
N ASN A 430 -18.25 3.62 -0.46
CA ASN A 430 -18.83 2.41 -1.05
C ASN A 430 -17.88 1.20 -1.01
N ASP A 431 -16.59 1.42 -0.71
CA ASP A 431 -15.66 0.32 -0.47
C ASP A 431 -15.99 -0.33 0.88
N LYS A 432 -16.31 -1.62 0.84
CA LYS A 432 -16.64 -2.41 2.03
C LYS A 432 -15.44 -3.18 2.55
N ARG A 433 -14.34 -3.21 1.80
CA ARG A 433 -13.13 -3.94 2.19
C ARG A 433 -12.58 -3.35 3.48
N VAL A 434 -11.96 -4.19 4.29
CA VAL A 434 -11.22 -3.79 5.48
C VAL A 434 -9.86 -4.47 5.48
N VAL A 435 -8.84 -3.81 6.01
CA VAL A 435 -7.49 -4.37 6.11
C VAL A 435 -6.92 -4.23 7.51
N GLU A 436 -6.09 -5.20 7.89
CA GLU A 436 -5.30 -5.14 9.11
C GLU A 436 -4.13 -4.16 8.92
N GLY A 437 -3.84 -3.35 9.96
CA GLY A 437 -2.72 -2.42 9.91
C GLY A 437 -2.59 -1.49 11.11
N CYS A 438 -1.71 -0.51 10.95
CA CYS A 438 -1.45 0.55 11.91
C CYS A 438 -1.99 1.87 11.34
N PHE A 439 -2.94 2.49 12.03
CA PHE A 439 -3.70 3.65 11.56
C PHE A 439 -3.57 4.82 12.52
N CYS A 440 -3.97 6.00 12.06
CA CYS A 440 -3.99 7.18 12.93
C CYS A 440 -4.95 7.00 14.12
N PRO A 441 -4.62 7.51 15.31
CA PRO A 441 -5.55 7.62 16.44
C PRO A 441 -6.86 8.32 16.05
N THR A 442 -7.90 8.09 16.85
CA THR A 442 -9.19 8.81 16.74
C THR A 442 -8.97 10.32 16.64
N ASP A 443 -9.80 10.98 15.83
CA ASP A 443 -9.75 12.43 15.54
C ASP A 443 -8.48 12.92 14.81
N THR A 444 -7.60 12.01 14.36
CA THR A 444 -6.44 12.33 13.51
C THR A 444 -6.46 11.52 12.21
N LYS A 445 -5.71 11.97 11.19
CA LYS A 445 -5.63 11.34 9.87
C LYS A 445 -4.26 11.57 9.22
N PRO A 446 -3.81 10.74 8.27
CA PRO A 446 -2.59 11.00 7.52
C PRO A 446 -2.69 12.33 6.78
N PHE A 447 -1.60 13.10 6.72
CA PHE A 447 -1.59 14.36 5.98
C PHE A 447 -1.86 14.12 4.48
N SER A 448 -1.15 13.17 3.87
CA SER A 448 -1.44 12.69 2.51
C SER A 448 -1.10 11.21 2.38
N ALA A 449 -1.39 10.62 1.21
CA ALA A 449 -0.97 9.25 0.93
C ALA A 449 0.57 9.10 0.86
N ALA A 450 1.29 10.20 0.56
CA ALA A 450 2.76 10.22 0.50
C ALA A 450 3.40 10.63 1.84
N ILE A 451 2.73 11.52 2.59
CA ILE A 451 3.15 12.00 3.91
C ILE A 451 2.27 11.32 4.96
N ASP A 452 2.63 10.07 5.26
CA ASP A 452 1.98 9.23 6.27
C ASP A 452 2.40 9.69 7.68
N ILE A 453 1.94 10.88 8.08
CA ILE A 453 2.09 11.47 9.42
C ILE A 453 0.69 11.86 9.90
N CYS A 454 0.31 11.45 11.11
CA CYS A 454 -1.00 11.77 11.67
C CYS A 454 -1.10 13.23 12.10
N VAL A 455 -2.12 13.93 11.61
CA VAL A 455 -2.45 15.29 11.98
C VAL A 455 -3.93 15.39 12.38
N SER A 456 -4.24 16.23 13.37
CA SER A 456 -5.61 16.71 13.61
C SER A 456 -6.03 17.63 12.46
N ASP A 457 -5.19 18.62 12.17
CA ASP A 457 -5.48 19.75 11.30
C ASP A 457 -4.59 19.77 10.05
N CYS A 458 -5.14 20.24 8.94
CA CYS A 458 -4.56 20.07 7.61
C CYS A 458 -3.58 21.17 7.19
N GLY A 459 -2.89 21.78 8.16
CA GLY A 459 -2.21 23.08 8.07
C GLY A 459 -1.43 23.37 6.78
N CYS A 460 -0.13 23.11 6.81
CA CYS A 460 0.80 23.30 5.70
C CYS A 460 1.81 22.14 5.63
N VAL A 461 2.59 22.07 4.54
CA VAL A 461 3.79 21.21 4.47
C VAL A 461 5.01 22.13 4.44
N GLY A 462 5.93 21.92 5.39
CA GLY A 462 7.21 22.63 5.46
C GLY A 462 8.13 22.34 4.27
N PRO A 463 9.13 23.19 3.99
CA PRO A 463 10.17 22.91 2.99
C PRO A 463 11.00 21.64 3.31
N ASP A 464 10.93 21.17 4.56
CA ASP A 464 11.45 19.91 5.09
C ASP A 464 10.53 18.69 4.85
N ASN A 465 9.41 18.87 4.14
CA ASN A 465 8.29 17.92 3.99
C ASN A 465 7.57 17.54 5.30
N VAL A 466 7.75 18.29 6.39
CA VAL A 466 7.06 18.04 7.66
C VAL A 466 5.72 18.78 7.69
N PRO A 467 4.59 18.12 8.00
CA PRO A 467 3.32 18.80 8.25
C PRO A 467 3.41 19.78 9.42
N ARG A 468 2.86 20.98 9.23
CA ARG A 468 2.84 22.08 10.20
C ARG A 468 1.41 22.50 10.48
N SER A 469 1.09 22.83 11.73
CA SER A 469 -0.24 23.34 12.12
C SER A 469 -0.41 24.80 11.69
N TYR A 470 -1.65 25.25 11.46
CA TYR A 470 -1.90 26.67 11.20
C TYR A 470 -1.44 27.53 12.40
N GLY A 471 -0.70 28.61 12.11
CA GLY A 471 -0.07 29.47 13.12
C GLY A 471 1.26 28.94 13.68
N GLU A 472 1.71 27.75 13.31
CA GLU A 472 3.00 27.21 13.75
C GLU A 472 4.17 27.96 13.12
N SER A 473 5.07 28.48 13.96
CA SER A 473 6.36 29.06 13.55
C SER A 473 7.52 28.09 13.85
N PHE A 474 8.42 27.92 12.90
CA PHE A 474 9.56 27.01 12.97
C PHE A 474 10.77 27.61 12.23
N VAL A 475 12.00 27.17 12.58
CA VAL A 475 13.22 27.63 11.89
C VAL A 475 13.61 26.61 10.81
N PHE A 476 13.83 27.08 9.59
CA PHE A 476 14.35 26.27 8.48
C PHE A 476 15.34 27.11 7.66
N ASN A 477 16.51 26.57 7.34
CA ASN A 477 17.59 27.27 6.61
C ASN A 477 17.90 28.69 7.12
N CYS A 478 17.84 28.89 8.44
CA CYS A 478 18.07 30.20 9.10
C CYS A 478 17.01 31.28 8.83
N GLU A 479 15.85 30.88 8.33
CA GLU A 479 14.64 31.69 8.26
C GLU A 479 13.63 31.22 9.32
N ILE A 480 12.89 32.17 9.90
CA ILE A 480 11.69 31.89 10.70
C ILE A 480 10.53 31.73 9.71
N CYS A 481 10.10 30.49 9.50
CA CYS A 481 8.96 30.13 8.69
C CYS A 481 7.70 30.02 9.56
N THR A 482 6.54 30.42 9.03
CA THR A 482 5.23 30.28 9.70
C THR A 482 4.18 29.73 8.73
N CYS A 483 3.42 28.73 9.16
CA CYS A 483 2.27 28.20 8.41
C CYS A 483 1.07 29.14 8.57
N LEU A 484 0.61 29.70 7.45
CA LEU A 484 -0.45 30.70 7.43
C LEU A 484 -1.84 30.06 7.43
N GLU A 485 -2.72 30.58 8.29
CA GLU A 485 -4.13 30.19 8.35
C GLU A 485 -4.85 30.30 6.99
N GLY A 486 -5.88 29.46 6.82
CA GLY A 486 -6.75 29.48 5.64
C GLY A 486 -6.09 28.96 4.36
N GLY A 487 -5.09 28.07 4.48
CA GLY A 487 -4.45 27.42 3.34
C GLY A 487 -3.53 28.34 2.52
N ARG A 488 -3.04 29.43 3.11
CA ARG A 488 -2.15 30.40 2.44
C ARG A 488 -0.69 29.96 2.31
N GLY A 489 -0.38 28.71 2.65
CA GLY A 489 0.96 28.13 2.59
C GLY A 489 1.87 28.65 3.70
N ILE A 490 3.17 28.69 3.43
CA ILE A 490 4.20 29.07 4.40
C ILE A 490 4.87 30.36 3.94
N THR A 491 5.11 31.26 4.88
CA THR A 491 5.96 32.43 4.68
C THR A 491 7.19 32.31 5.56
N CYS A 492 8.37 32.64 5.04
CA CYS A 492 9.64 32.61 5.75
C CYS A 492 10.26 34.01 5.73
N GLN A 493 10.90 34.39 6.85
CA GLN A 493 11.62 35.65 7.00
C GLN A 493 13.00 35.35 7.59
N ASN A 494 14.05 36.01 7.09
CA ASN A 494 15.40 35.87 7.64
C ASN A 494 15.37 36.09 9.16
N GLN A 495 15.97 35.16 9.90
CA GLN A 495 16.03 35.27 11.36
C GLN A 495 16.89 36.47 11.76
N GLU A 496 16.32 37.44 12.48
CA GLU A 496 17.12 38.51 13.06
C GLU A 496 18.03 37.93 14.15
N CYS A 497 19.33 38.19 14.02
CA CYS A 497 20.34 37.76 14.98
C CYS A 497 20.46 38.78 16.10
N LEU A 498 19.51 38.74 17.02
CA LEU A 498 19.56 39.46 18.29
C LEU A 498 20.61 38.80 19.22
N ASP A 499 21.27 39.62 20.05
CA ASP A 499 22.25 39.20 21.07
C ASP A 499 23.51 38.45 20.54
N VAL A 500 23.98 38.80 19.35
CA VAL A 500 25.28 38.32 18.83
C VAL A 500 26.45 38.89 19.64
N VAL A 501 27.26 38.00 20.21
CA VAL A 501 28.54 38.39 20.82
C VAL A 501 29.48 38.93 19.74
N ASN A 502 29.84 40.21 19.87
CA ASN A 502 30.86 40.85 19.04
C ASN A 502 31.99 41.37 19.92
N GLU A 503 32.92 40.47 20.25
CA GLU A 503 34.07 40.77 21.07
C GLU A 503 35.04 41.72 20.34
N GLN A 504 35.48 42.79 21.01
CA GLN A 504 36.50 43.69 20.47
C GLN A 504 37.88 43.25 20.97
N CYS A 505 38.72 42.81 20.04
CA CYS A 505 40.08 42.34 20.33
C CYS A 505 41.04 43.53 20.47
N ILE A 506 41.02 44.15 21.66
CA ILE A 506 41.82 45.34 21.98
C ILE A 506 43.19 44.95 22.58
N LEU A 507 43.31 43.75 23.15
CA LEU A 507 44.55 43.25 23.76
C LEU A 507 45.56 42.80 22.69
N GLU A 508 46.84 43.09 22.92
CA GLU A 508 47.93 42.73 22.00
C GLU A 508 48.00 41.21 21.77
N GLY A 509 48.32 40.81 20.54
CA GLY A 509 48.37 39.41 20.11
C GLY A 509 47.01 38.78 19.80
N PHE A 510 45.89 39.42 20.17
CA PHE A 510 44.56 38.92 19.80
C PHE A 510 44.07 39.52 18.48
N TYR A 511 43.41 38.68 17.67
CA TYR A 511 42.72 39.09 16.45
C TYR A 511 41.28 38.56 16.43
N SER A 512 40.40 39.28 15.74
CA SER A 512 38.99 38.94 15.62
C SER A 512 38.76 37.81 14.61
N VAL A 513 38.07 36.75 15.03
CA VAL A 513 37.59 35.67 14.17
C VAL A 513 36.08 35.61 14.21
N THR A 514 35.45 35.69 13.05
CA THR A 514 34.01 35.46 12.89
C THR A 514 33.76 33.95 12.76
N GLN A 515 32.88 33.41 13.62
CA GLN A 515 32.51 31.99 13.65
C GLN A 515 30.99 31.83 13.86
N PRO A 516 30.38 30.69 13.49
CA PRO A 516 28.99 30.41 13.85
C PRO A 516 28.83 30.39 15.38
N SER A 517 27.77 31.02 15.88
CA SER A 517 27.57 31.16 17.32
C SER A 517 27.27 29.83 18.00
N ALA A 518 27.85 29.65 19.18
CA ALA A 518 27.68 28.44 19.98
C ALA A 518 26.21 28.23 20.41
N THR A 519 25.43 29.30 20.58
CA THR A 519 24.02 29.25 20.96
C THR A 519 23.07 29.21 19.76
N ASN A 520 23.42 29.87 18.65
CA ASN A 520 22.65 29.82 17.42
C ASN A 520 23.56 29.73 16.18
N LYS A 521 23.60 28.54 15.57
CA LYS A 521 24.42 28.24 14.38
C LYS A 521 24.03 29.04 13.12
N CYS A 522 22.87 29.69 13.11
CA CYS A 522 22.43 30.58 12.04
C CYS A 522 22.96 32.01 12.16
N CYS A 523 23.53 32.37 13.31
CA CYS A 523 24.13 33.66 13.57
C CYS A 523 25.65 33.53 13.65
N ASN A 524 26.37 34.52 13.14
CA ASN A 524 27.83 34.57 13.27
C ASN A 524 28.20 35.51 14.42
N GLU A 525 29.02 35.03 15.36
CA GLU A 525 29.62 35.80 16.44
C GLU A 525 31.09 36.14 16.13
N THR A 526 31.60 37.20 16.74
CA THR A 526 33.01 37.57 16.66
C THR A 526 33.68 37.28 17.99
N VAL A 527 34.71 36.44 17.97
CA VAL A 527 35.51 36.06 19.16
C VAL A 527 36.98 36.36 18.95
N CYS A 528 37.70 36.62 20.03
CA CYS A 528 39.14 36.87 19.98
C CYS A 528 39.94 35.57 20.03
N ARG A 529 40.90 35.43 19.10
CA ARG A 529 41.88 34.33 19.08
C ARG A 529 43.27 34.90 19.27
N CYS A 530 44.07 34.23 20.10
CA CYS A 530 45.47 34.58 20.34
C CYS A 530 46.35 34.05 19.20
N ASP A 531 47.15 34.93 18.60
CA ASP A 531 48.26 34.59 17.72
C ASP A 531 49.55 35.27 18.25
N PRO A 532 50.45 34.50 18.91
CA PRO A 532 51.70 35.03 19.43
C PRO A 532 52.64 35.65 18.37
N SER A 533 52.41 35.42 17.07
CA SER A 533 53.18 36.06 15.99
C SER A 533 52.81 37.53 15.79
N LEU A 534 51.66 37.98 16.30
CA LEU A 534 51.20 39.36 16.27
C LEU A 534 51.72 40.21 17.45
N CYS A 535 52.55 39.63 18.33
CA CYS A 535 53.09 40.29 19.51
C CYS A 535 54.37 41.10 19.24
N SER A 536 54.51 42.25 19.89
CA SER A 536 55.74 43.05 19.86
C SER A 536 56.87 42.38 20.63
N ASN A 537 57.94 42.01 19.92
CA ASN A 537 59.13 41.36 20.50
C ASN A 537 60.05 42.35 21.24
N ASN A 538 59.57 42.91 22.35
CA ASN A 538 60.29 43.86 23.19
C ASN A 538 60.98 43.13 24.37
N PHE A 539 62.22 42.69 24.17
CA PHE A 539 63.01 42.02 25.20
C PHE A 539 63.82 43.01 26.07
N PRO A 540 63.77 42.93 27.41
CA PRO A 540 64.66 43.70 28.27
C PRO A 540 66.11 43.17 28.19
N VAL A 541 67.09 44.07 28.25
CA VAL A 541 68.51 43.68 28.33
C VAL A 541 68.86 43.38 29.79
N CYS A 542 68.96 42.10 30.14
CA CYS A 542 69.37 41.66 31.47
C CYS A 542 70.89 41.74 31.66
N GLY A 543 71.32 42.21 32.84
CA GLY A 543 72.73 42.21 33.25
C GLY A 543 73.22 40.85 33.77
N PRO A 544 74.53 40.68 34.01
CA PRO A 544 75.11 39.44 34.53
C PRO A 544 74.46 38.99 35.84
N GLY A 545 74.19 37.69 35.96
CA GLY A 545 73.44 37.08 37.07
C GLY A 545 71.93 37.09 36.91
N TYR A 546 71.40 37.61 35.80
CA TYR A 546 69.98 37.59 35.49
C TYR A 546 69.73 36.96 34.12
N GLU A 547 68.62 36.25 34.01
CA GLU A 547 68.11 35.70 32.75
C GLU A 547 66.76 36.33 32.39
N ILE A 548 66.50 36.44 31.09
CA ILE A 548 65.19 36.82 30.59
C ILE A 548 64.26 35.62 30.82
N VAL A 549 63.23 35.81 31.64
CA VAL A 549 62.12 34.87 31.79
C VAL A 549 60.88 35.53 31.21
N GLY A 550 60.29 34.89 30.21
CA GLY A 550 58.96 35.22 29.73
C GLY A 550 57.90 34.50 30.55
N ASP A 551 56.82 35.20 30.86
CA ASP A 551 55.60 34.63 31.43
C ASP A 551 54.39 35.15 30.64
N VAL A 552 53.24 34.47 30.72
CA VAL A 552 52.00 34.92 30.06
C VAL A 552 50.95 35.19 31.11
N ASP A 553 50.67 36.46 31.36
CA ASP A 553 49.66 36.89 32.33
C ASP A 553 48.28 36.33 31.96
N ALA A 554 47.51 35.91 32.97
CA ALA A 554 46.19 35.32 32.77
C ALA A 554 45.27 36.26 31.96
N GLY A 555 44.73 35.75 30.84
CA GLY A 555 43.91 36.53 29.90
C GLY A 555 44.67 37.30 28.82
N HIS A 556 46.00 37.27 28.79
CA HIS A 556 46.82 37.90 27.75
C HIS A 556 47.32 36.85 26.74
N CYS A 557 47.61 37.31 25.52
CA CYS A 557 48.19 36.48 24.46
C CYS A 557 49.72 36.63 24.39
N CYS A 558 50.19 37.87 24.52
CA CYS A 558 51.62 38.18 24.43
C CYS A 558 52.35 37.93 25.75
N PRO A 559 53.54 37.30 25.70
CA PRO A 559 54.37 37.11 26.89
C PRO A 559 54.98 38.43 27.37
N THR A 560 55.02 38.63 28.68
CA THR A 560 55.76 39.70 29.33
C THR A 560 57.13 39.16 29.76
N TYR A 561 58.20 39.90 29.43
CA TYR A 561 59.57 39.48 29.67
C TYR A 561 60.20 40.26 30.83
N VAL A 562 60.73 39.56 31.82
CA VAL A 562 61.38 40.15 33.00
C VAL A 562 62.72 39.48 33.32
N CYS A 563 63.65 40.25 33.87
CA CYS A 563 64.94 39.73 34.32
C CYS A 563 64.80 39.06 35.69
N LYS A 564 64.90 37.73 35.77
CA LYS A 564 64.93 36.97 37.04
C LYS A 564 66.37 36.57 37.37
N GLN A 565 66.68 36.50 38.67
CA GLN A 565 68.03 36.20 39.15
C GLN A 565 68.37 34.72 38.97
N LYS A 566 69.49 34.45 38.28
CA LYS A 566 70.08 33.11 38.12
C LYS A 566 70.72 32.64 39.43
N GLN A 567 70.77 31.32 39.63
CA GLN A 567 71.54 30.69 40.72
C GLN A 567 73.03 30.55 40.35
N VAL A 568 73.71 31.67 40.07
CA VAL A 568 75.13 31.73 39.69
C VAL A 568 75.87 32.81 40.49
N CYS A 569 77.18 32.66 40.65
CA CYS A 569 78.00 33.66 41.33
C CYS A 569 78.45 34.73 40.32
N VAL A 570 78.03 35.99 40.51
CA VAL A 570 78.50 37.11 39.68
C VAL A 570 79.71 37.77 40.34
N SER A 571 80.82 37.83 39.61
CA SER A 571 82.01 38.57 40.03
C SER A 571 82.66 39.25 38.84
N GLY A 572 82.99 40.53 38.95
CA GLY A 572 83.66 41.27 37.87
C GLY A 572 82.90 41.32 36.53
N ASN A 573 81.56 41.32 36.57
CA ASN A 573 80.67 41.23 35.39
C ASN A 573 80.71 39.88 34.63
N ALA A 574 81.30 38.82 35.21
CA ALA A 574 81.26 37.45 34.71
C ALA A 574 80.43 36.54 35.64
N GLU A 575 79.82 35.51 35.05
CA GLU A 575 79.05 34.48 35.76
C GLU A 575 79.93 33.22 35.98
N TYR A 576 79.82 32.62 37.17
CA TYR A 576 80.59 31.44 37.63
C TYR A 576 79.68 30.41 38.29
#